data_AF-A0A821BB69-F1
#
_entry.id   AF-A0A821BB69-F1
#
_cell.length_a   1.000
_cell.length_b   1.000
_cell.length_c   1.000
_cell.angle_alpha   90.00
_cell.angle_beta   90.00
_cell.angle_gamma   90.00
#
_symmetry.space_group_name_H-M   'P 1'
#
loop_
_entity.id
_entity.type
_entity.pdbx_description
1 polymer ?
#
loop_
_entity_poly.entity_id
_entity_poly.type
_entity_poly.pdbx_seq_one_letter_code
_entity_poly.pdbx_strand_id
1 'polypeptide(L)'
;MAMEIWKLVFFQPLQSQVTSACLQLINAERQNEIINTRFIRAVVQSYSNDQYSFFFLKFIWKILVELDFNEDSFLPRFIHQMTSPTLEIYKDYFEVPFLQYTEQFYRQEAANFLIHNSMTKYLKKIEQRFQEETYRVQSYLHPSTLEPLMKNLERILIHEQVEEIYTQAKALLHDENYSVGRIPNAKVELKKIFENNFRPKGIESMERISATAIDNPKLYVEKILDIHEKFFKVAQKVFNNDEHLRDFFNKISRNFINNNAVTEAANNARKSAELLARYCDILLRKRSKVVEETDLEEKFNQIMEACDSKYTSKLQRMFQDIGVSKNLTDQYRTDCEENKLDEIGI
;
A
#
# COMPACT_ATOMS: atom_id res chain seq x y z
N MET A 1 5.45 11.42 50.03
CA MET A 1 6.72 10.96 50.63
C MET A 1 7.49 9.95 49.78
N ALA A 2 7.07 8.68 49.62
CA ALA A 2 7.88 7.69 48.88
C ALA A 2 8.13 8.04 47.39
N MET A 3 7.10 8.52 46.67
CA MET A 3 7.24 8.97 45.27
C MET A 3 8.03 10.28 45.12
N GLU A 4 7.96 11.17 46.09
CA GLU A 4 8.76 12.41 46.09
C GLU A 4 10.24 12.11 46.28
N ILE A 5 10.55 11.19 47.19
CA ILE A 5 11.92 10.72 47.40
C ILE A 5 12.43 10.01 46.14
N TRP A 6 11.63 9.12 45.54
CA TRP A 6 11.97 8.50 44.25
C TRP A 6 12.26 9.57 43.19
N LYS A 7 11.41 10.60 43.10
CA LYS A 7 11.56 11.62 42.08
C LYS A 7 12.80 12.49 42.27
N LEU A 8 13.02 12.98 43.50
CA LEU A 8 14.12 13.91 43.83
C LEU A 8 15.48 13.20 43.90
N VAL A 9 15.51 11.98 44.42
CA VAL A 9 16.76 11.25 44.72
C VAL A 9 17.15 10.30 43.59
N PHE A 10 16.18 9.76 42.84
CA PHE A 10 16.45 8.80 41.78
C PHE A 10 16.15 9.36 40.38
N PHE A 11 14.90 9.76 40.12
CA PHE A 11 14.50 10.14 38.76
C PHE A 11 15.22 11.38 38.23
N GLN A 12 15.13 12.53 38.91
CA GLN A 12 15.75 13.76 38.45
C GLN A 12 17.28 13.67 38.22
N PRO A 13 18.07 13.09 39.15
CA PRO A 13 19.52 13.02 38.95
C PRO A 13 19.95 11.92 37.98
N LEU A 14 19.20 10.81 37.86
CA LEU A 14 19.68 9.61 37.17
C LEU A 14 18.90 9.24 35.89
N GLN A 15 17.76 9.87 35.59
CA GLN A 15 16.90 9.43 34.47
C GLN A 15 17.66 9.31 33.15
N SER A 16 18.53 10.28 32.83
CA SER A 16 19.25 10.26 31.56
C SER A 16 20.22 9.08 31.47
N GLN A 17 20.87 8.74 32.58
CA GLN A 17 21.83 7.63 32.66
C GLN A 17 21.09 6.29 32.63
N VAL A 18 19.98 6.20 33.35
CA VAL A 18 19.14 4.99 33.43
C VAL A 18 18.47 4.70 32.10
N THR A 19 17.86 5.71 31.45
CA THR A 19 17.30 5.58 30.10
C THR A 19 18.40 5.18 29.13
N SER A 20 19.55 5.87 29.12
CA SER A 20 20.66 5.53 28.23
C SER A 20 21.14 4.07 28.41
N ALA A 21 21.27 3.59 29.65
CA ALA A 21 21.66 2.21 29.93
C ALA A 21 20.60 1.21 29.42
N CYS A 22 19.31 1.51 29.59
CA CYS A 22 18.23 0.68 29.05
C CYS A 22 18.29 0.62 27.51
N LEU A 23 18.51 1.75 26.84
CA LEU A 23 18.62 1.81 25.38
C LEU A 23 19.83 1.03 24.86
N GLN A 24 20.96 1.05 25.58
CA GLN A 24 22.13 0.24 25.26
C GLN A 24 21.84 -1.26 25.37
N LEU A 25 21.16 -1.71 26.43
CA LEU A 25 20.73 -3.10 26.57
C LEU A 25 19.77 -3.51 25.44
N ILE A 26 18.80 -2.67 25.10
CA ILE A 26 17.90 -2.94 23.97
C ILE A 26 18.69 -3.09 22.66
N ASN A 27 19.71 -2.26 22.45
CA ASN A 27 20.54 -2.34 21.26
C ASN A 27 21.37 -3.63 21.21
N ALA A 28 21.92 -4.06 22.35
CA ALA A 28 22.58 -5.35 22.49
C ALA A 28 21.63 -6.51 22.10
N GLU A 29 20.38 -6.47 22.56
CA GLU A 29 19.36 -7.46 22.17
C GLU A 29 19.09 -7.47 20.66
N ARG A 30 19.03 -6.30 20.00
CA ARG A 30 18.86 -6.21 18.52
C ARG A 30 20.01 -6.84 17.75
N GLN A 31 21.19 -6.89 18.37
CA GLN A 31 22.40 -7.54 17.85
C GLN A 31 22.47 -9.03 18.24
N ASN A 32 21.37 -9.58 18.81
CA ASN A 32 21.22 -10.95 19.29
C ASN A 32 22.02 -11.28 20.55
N GLU A 33 22.41 -10.28 21.35
CA GLU A 33 22.97 -10.52 22.68
C GLU A 33 21.87 -10.90 23.67
N ILE A 34 22.19 -11.81 24.60
CA ILE A 34 21.26 -12.22 25.66
C ILE A 34 21.30 -11.16 26.76
N ILE A 35 20.17 -10.48 26.97
CA ILE A 35 20.04 -9.45 28.01
C ILE A 35 19.05 -9.86 29.11
N ASN A 36 19.22 -9.26 30.28
CA ASN A 36 18.23 -9.37 31.35
C ASN A 36 17.19 -8.26 31.24
N THR A 37 16.03 -8.60 30.67
CA THR A 37 14.92 -7.67 30.42
C THR A 37 14.21 -7.21 31.69
N ARG A 38 14.46 -7.82 32.85
CA ARG A 38 13.81 -7.45 34.12
C ARG A 38 14.15 -6.03 34.55
N PHE A 39 15.38 -5.57 34.30
CA PHE A 39 15.81 -4.23 34.65
C PHE A 39 15.10 -3.17 33.79
N ILE A 40 14.98 -3.42 32.48
CA ILE A 40 14.26 -2.53 31.56
C ILE A 40 12.78 -2.48 31.97
N ARG A 41 12.16 -3.64 32.21
CA ARG A 41 10.75 -3.71 32.65
C ARG A 41 10.53 -2.92 33.94
N ALA A 42 11.44 -3.02 34.92
CA ALA A 42 11.33 -2.28 36.17
C ALA A 42 11.44 -0.76 35.97
N VAL A 43 12.34 -0.30 35.10
CA VAL A 43 12.47 1.13 34.77
C VAL A 43 11.23 1.64 34.04
N VAL A 44 10.75 0.91 33.03
CA VAL A 44 9.53 1.25 32.28
C VAL A 44 8.33 1.34 33.22
N GLN A 45 8.13 0.33 34.07
CA GLN A 45 7.06 0.33 35.07
C GLN A 45 7.21 1.49 36.04
N SER A 46 8.43 1.80 36.48
CA SER A 46 8.69 2.94 37.38
C SER A 46 8.33 4.27 36.72
N TYR A 47 8.53 4.40 35.40
CA TYR A 47 8.19 5.61 34.67
C TYR A 47 6.70 5.70 34.37
N SER A 48 5.98 4.57 34.29
CA SER A 48 4.56 4.49 33.91
C SER A 48 3.57 4.29 35.07
N ASN A 49 3.96 4.41 36.34
CA ASN A 49 3.13 3.96 37.47
C ASN A 49 2.13 5.03 37.98
N ASP A 50 0.83 4.84 37.73
CA ASP A 50 -0.24 5.83 37.98
C ASP A 50 -0.75 5.96 39.44
N GLN A 51 -0.35 5.10 40.38
CA GLN A 51 -1.16 4.89 41.59
C GLN A 51 -1.14 5.99 42.68
N TYR A 52 -0.26 7.01 42.62
CA TYR A 52 -0.12 7.95 43.74
C TYR A 52 -0.08 9.44 43.35
N SER A 53 0.01 9.75 42.05
CA SER A 53 0.22 11.12 41.58
C SER A 53 -1.01 12.01 41.80
N PHE A 54 -2.22 11.50 41.57
CA PHE A 54 -3.45 12.31 41.56
C PHE A 54 -3.82 12.96 42.91
N PHE A 55 -3.79 12.20 44.01
CA PHE A 55 -4.14 12.73 45.33
C PHE A 55 -3.08 13.67 45.89
N PHE A 56 -1.81 13.37 45.60
CA PHE A 56 -0.68 14.19 46.03
C PHE A 56 -0.61 15.52 45.28
N LEU A 57 -0.95 15.51 43.99
CA LEU A 57 -1.05 16.71 43.14
C LEU A 57 -2.13 17.68 43.60
N LYS A 58 -3.29 17.16 43.99
CA LYS A 58 -4.40 17.97 44.53
C LYS A 58 -4.03 18.60 45.89
N PHE A 59 -3.17 17.93 46.66
CA PHE A 59 -2.68 18.42 47.95
C PHE A 59 -1.59 19.49 47.80
N ILE A 60 -0.61 19.30 46.92
CA ILE A 60 0.46 20.27 46.66
C ILE A 60 -0.08 21.54 45.99
N TRP A 61 -1.01 21.42 45.02
CA TRP A 61 -1.65 22.59 44.42
C TRP A 61 -2.42 23.42 45.45
N LYS A 62 -3.10 22.75 46.41
CA LYS A 62 -3.79 23.42 47.51
C LYS A 62 -2.82 24.17 48.43
N ILE A 63 -1.67 23.57 48.78
CA ILE A 63 -0.64 24.21 49.61
C ILE A 63 -0.01 25.42 48.90
N LEU A 64 0.30 25.30 47.61
CA LEU A 64 0.92 26.37 46.84
C LEU A 64 -0.03 27.58 46.65
N VAL A 65 -1.33 27.32 46.51
CA VAL A 65 -2.37 28.36 46.51
C VAL A 65 -2.54 29.01 47.89
N GLU A 66 -2.44 28.24 48.98
CA GLU A 66 -2.52 28.76 50.35
C GLU A 66 -1.28 29.58 50.78
N LEU A 67 -0.13 29.43 50.10
CA LEU A 67 1.13 30.08 50.43
C LEU A 67 1.51 31.28 49.51
N ASP A 68 0.62 31.69 48.60
CA ASP A 68 0.73 32.90 47.77
C ASP A 68 2.08 33.03 47.01
N PHE A 69 2.55 31.92 46.41
CA PHE A 69 3.83 31.86 45.70
C PHE A 69 3.72 32.39 44.26
N ASN A 70 4.49 33.43 43.92
CA ASN A 70 4.42 34.13 42.64
C ASN A 70 5.19 33.42 41.50
N GLU A 71 4.64 33.48 40.27
CA GLU A 71 4.87 32.58 39.12
C GLU A 71 6.22 32.69 38.37
N ASP A 72 7.23 33.40 38.86
CA ASP A 72 8.35 33.75 37.99
C ASP A 72 9.43 32.65 37.82
N SER A 73 9.42 32.07 36.62
CA SER A 73 10.48 31.35 35.88
C SER A 73 10.95 29.98 36.39
N PHE A 74 10.86 29.66 37.68
CA PHE A 74 11.29 28.34 38.19
C PHE A 74 10.12 27.38 38.39
N LEU A 75 8.98 27.89 38.87
CA LEU A 75 7.79 27.11 39.22
C LEU A 75 7.10 26.45 38.04
N PRO A 76 6.92 27.05 36.85
CA PRO A 76 6.18 26.40 35.76
C PRO A 76 6.85 25.10 35.28
N ARG A 77 8.18 25.07 35.21
CA ARG A 77 8.95 23.87 34.81
C ARG A 77 8.97 22.82 35.93
N PHE A 78 9.05 23.28 37.17
CA PHE A 78 9.07 22.43 38.36
C PHE A 78 7.69 21.80 38.64
N ILE A 79 6.63 22.60 38.51
CA ILE A 79 5.22 22.20 38.58
C ILE A 79 4.89 21.29 37.39
N HIS A 80 5.20 21.65 36.14
CA HIS A 80 4.96 20.77 34.99
C HIS A 80 5.60 19.38 35.18
N GLN A 81 6.86 19.33 35.66
CA GLN A 81 7.50 18.05 35.98
C GLN A 81 6.82 17.32 37.14
N MET A 82 6.22 18.02 38.11
CA MET A 82 5.50 17.44 39.26
C MET A 82 4.06 17.05 38.94
N THR A 83 3.45 17.68 37.95
CA THR A 83 2.05 17.51 37.54
C THR A 83 1.88 16.62 36.33
N SER A 84 2.96 16.34 35.59
CA SER A 84 2.89 15.44 34.43
C SER A 84 2.32 14.09 34.86
N PRO A 85 1.22 13.63 34.23
CA PRO A 85 0.78 12.26 34.29
C PRO A 85 1.97 11.33 34.17
N THR A 86 2.00 10.26 34.95
CA THR A 86 3.09 9.29 34.94
C THR A 86 3.30 8.69 33.56
N LEU A 87 2.26 8.57 32.74
CA LEU A 87 2.44 8.26 31.32
C LEU A 87 3.25 9.32 30.52
N GLU A 88 3.17 10.60 30.83
CA GLU A 88 4.04 11.63 30.21
C GLU A 88 5.49 11.45 30.62
N ILE A 89 5.78 11.06 31.87
CA ILE A 89 7.15 10.74 32.30
C ILE A 89 7.72 9.61 31.44
N TYR A 90 6.94 8.55 31.24
CA TYR A 90 7.33 7.48 30.33
C TYR A 90 7.56 7.99 28.90
N LYS A 91 6.63 8.78 28.36
CA LYS A 91 6.72 9.28 26.99
C LYS A 91 7.94 10.16 26.76
N ASP A 92 8.14 11.15 27.62
CA ASP A 92 9.17 12.18 27.43
C ASP A 92 10.58 11.64 27.71
N TYR A 93 10.72 10.79 28.73
CA TYR A 93 12.03 10.37 29.24
C TYR A 93 12.43 8.95 28.84
N PHE A 94 11.52 8.17 28.24
CA PHE A 94 11.84 6.84 27.72
C PHE A 94 11.36 6.64 26.28
N GLU A 95 10.07 6.84 25.97
CA GLU A 95 9.49 6.54 24.65
C GLU A 95 10.15 7.37 23.54
N VAL A 96 10.25 8.69 23.72
CA VAL A 96 10.87 9.60 22.74
C VAL A 96 12.34 9.26 22.51
N PRO A 97 13.20 9.16 23.55
CA PRO A 97 14.58 8.70 23.37
C PRO A 97 14.67 7.32 22.71
N PHE A 98 13.81 6.38 23.11
CA PHE A 98 13.76 5.04 22.52
C PHE A 98 13.46 5.07 21.03
N LEU A 99 12.45 5.84 20.59
CA LEU A 99 12.08 5.96 19.19
C LEU A 99 13.21 6.59 18.37
N GLN A 100 13.87 7.62 18.89
CA GLN A 100 15.02 8.27 18.24
C GLN A 100 16.21 7.31 18.09
N TYR A 101 16.53 6.57 19.16
CA TYR A 101 17.63 5.61 19.14
C TYR A 101 17.34 4.43 18.19
N THR A 102 16.09 3.98 18.17
CA THR A 102 15.60 2.95 17.26
C THR A 102 15.69 3.39 15.81
N GLU A 103 15.35 4.65 15.55
CA GLU A 103 15.45 5.22 14.21
C GLU A 103 16.88 5.22 13.68
N GLN A 104 17.82 5.71 14.50
CA GLN A 104 19.24 5.73 14.14
C GLN A 104 19.78 4.31 13.88
N PHE A 105 19.43 3.36 14.75
CA PHE A 105 19.81 1.96 14.60
C PHE A 105 19.34 1.37 13.27
N TYR A 106 18.04 1.50 12.96
CA TYR A 106 17.48 0.86 11.77
C TYR A 106 17.85 1.58 10.47
N ARG A 107 18.11 2.89 10.48
CA ARG A 107 18.73 3.58 9.34
C ARG A 107 20.09 2.99 9.02
N GLN A 108 20.93 2.82 10.03
CA GLN A 108 22.28 2.30 9.83
C GLN A 108 22.26 0.81 9.45
N GLU A 109 21.38 0.02 10.06
CA GLU A 109 21.19 -1.38 9.68
C GLU A 109 20.70 -1.50 8.24
N ALA A 110 19.72 -0.70 7.82
CA ALA A 110 19.20 -0.72 6.46
C ALA A 110 20.29 -0.39 5.44
N ALA A 111 21.01 0.73 5.64
CA ALA A 111 22.09 1.15 4.76
C ALA A 111 23.17 0.07 4.64
N ASN A 112 23.64 -0.47 5.77
CA ASN A 112 24.68 -1.51 5.77
C ASN A 112 24.20 -2.82 5.13
N PHE A 113 22.94 -3.20 5.35
CA PHE A 113 22.41 -4.46 4.84
C PHE A 113 22.22 -4.42 3.33
N LEU A 114 21.72 -3.30 2.80
CA LEU A 114 21.46 -3.10 1.37
C LEU A 114 22.72 -3.08 0.51
N ILE A 115 23.88 -2.69 1.05
CA ILE A 115 25.17 -2.71 0.34
C ILE A 115 25.58 -4.14 -0.05
N HIS A 116 25.27 -5.13 0.80
CA HIS A 116 25.80 -6.49 0.68
C HIS A 116 24.76 -7.56 0.36
N ASN A 117 23.47 -7.22 0.35
CA ASN A 117 22.38 -8.19 0.23
C ASN A 117 21.37 -7.74 -0.81
N SER A 118 20.71 -8.72 -1.43
CA SER A 118 19.62 -8.47 -2.37
C SER A 118 18.39 -7.88 -1.67
N MET A 119 17.59 -7.13 -2.43
CA MET A 119 16.30 -6.60 -1.97
C MET A 119 15.39 -7.69 -1.37
N THR A 120 15.41 -8.91 -1.91
CA THR A 120 14.65 -10.04 -1.37
C THR A 120 15.04 -10.40 0.05
N LYS A 121 16.35 -10.43 0.35
CA LYS A 121 16.84 -10.67 1.70
C LYS A 121 16.50 -9.50 2.62
N TYR A 122 16.56 -8.28 2.10
CA TYR A 122 16.23 -7.08 2.85
C TYR A 122 14.76 -7.09 3.28
N LEU A 123 13.83 -7.35 2.36
CA LEU A 123 12.39 -7.43 2.65
C LEU A 123 12.04 -8.50 3.71
N LYS A 124 12.69 -9.68 3.66
CA LYS A 124 12.53 -10.71 4.70
C LYS A 124 13.05 -10.23 6.06
N LYS A 125 14.17 -9.50 6.06
CA LYS A 125 14.74 -8.94 7.28
C LYS A 125 13.85 -7.86 7.88
N ILE A 126 13.21 -7.01 7.06
CA ILE A 126 12.22 -6.04 7.56
C ILE A 126 11.10 -6.75 8.33
N GLU A 127 10.50 -7.78 7.73
CA GLU A 127 9.42 -8.54 8.38
C GLU A 127 9.85 -9.11 9.73
N GLN A 128 11.04 -9.72 9.77
CA GLN A 128 11.63 -10.20 11.02
C GLN A 128 11.79 -9.07 12.05
N ARG A 129 12.33 -7.91 11.66
CA ARG A 129 12.54 -6.78 12.57
C ARG A 129 11.23 -6.22 13.12
N PHE A 130 10.17 -6.17 12.31
CA PHE A 130 8.83 -5.77 12.79
C PHE A 130 8.28 -6.73 13.85
N GLN A 131 8.45 -8.04 13.65
CA GLN A 131 8.02 -9.05 14.62
C GLN A 131 8.81 -8.94 15.93
N GLU A 132 10.13 -8.79 15.84
CA GLU A 132 11.00 -8.60 16.99
C GLU A 132 10.64 -7.35 17.80
N GLU A 133 10.39 -6.22 17.14
CA GLU A 133 9.99 -4.97 17.82
C GLU A 133 8.59 -5.05 18.41
N THR A 134 7.67 -5.74 17.75
CA THR A 134 6.34 -6.02 18.32
C THR A 134 6.45 -6.85 19.60
N TYR A 135 7.24 -7.93 19.55
CA TYR A 135 7.49 -8.79 20.71
C TYR A 135 8.19 -8.02 21.84
N ARG A 136 9.14 -7.13 21.51
CA ARG A 136 9.83 -6.26 22.47
C ARG A 136 8.86 -5.38 23.24
N VAL A 137 7.95 -4.71 22.53
CA VAL A 137 6.94 -3.85 23.18
C VAL A 137 6.07 -4.68 24.12
N GLN A 138 5.58 -5.83 23.66
CA GLN A 138 4.75 -6.73 24.48
C GLN A 138 5.49 -7.32 25.69
N SER A 139 6.80 -7.50 25.58
CA SER A 139 7.59 -8.15 26.61
C SER A 139 7.94 -7.22 27.75
N TYR A 140 8.33 -5.97 27.49
CA TYR A 140 8.86 -5.11 28.55
C TYR A 140 8.73 -3.59 28.33
N LEU A 141 8.05 -3.11 27.28
CA LEU A 141 7.75 -1.68 27.09
C LEU A 141 6.28 -1.37 27.42
N HIS A 142 5.94 -0.08 27.48
CA HIS A 142 4.55 0.32 27.66
C HIS A 142 3.78 0.17 26.34
N PRO A 143 2.52 -0.32 26.36
CA PRO A 143 1.73 -0.55 25.13
C PRO A 143 1.51 0.69 24.26
N SER A 144 1.56 1.90 24.82
CA SER A 144 1.48 3.16 24.05
C SER A 144 2.55 3.27 22.97
N THR A 145 3.67 2.58 23.15
CA THR A 145 4.84 2.64 22.26
C THR A 145 4.61 1.93 20.94
N LEU A 146 3.70 0.96 20.89
CA LEU A 146 3.57 0.05 19.74
C LEU A 146 3.27 0.82 18.46
N GLU A 147 2.23 1.65 18.48
CA GLU A 147 1.78 2.39 17.31
C GLU A 147 2.83 3.39 16.78
N PRO A 148 3.42 4.29 17.60
CA PRO A 148 4.45 5.22 17.12
C PRO A 148 5.73 4.49 16.68
N LEU A 149 6.09 3.37 17.33
CA LEU A 149 7.22 2.55 16.90
C LEU A 149 7.00 1.94 15.52
N MET A 150 5.85 1.29 15.30
CA MET A 150 5.55 0.67 14.00
C MET A 150 5.55 1.70 12.87
N LYS A 151 4.96 2.88 13.09
CA LYS A 151 5.00 3.99 12.14
C LYS A 151 6.43 4.45 11.84
N ASN A 152 7.27 4.53 12.87
CA ASN A 152 8.67 4.95 12.69
C ASN A 152 9.47 3.93 11.88
N LEU A 153 9.31 2.62 12.18
CA LEU A 153 9.96 1.55 11.43
C LEU A 153 9.50 1.50 9.97
N GLU A 154 8.21 1.68 9.70
CA GLU A 154 7.66 1.73 8.34
C GLU A 154 8.29 2.86 7.52
N ARG A 155 8.39 4.05 8.13
CA ARG A 155 9.05 5.20 7.50
C ARG A 155 10.50 4.91 7.13
N ILE A 156 11.28 4.34 8.04
CA ILE A 156 12.73 4.18 7.87
C ILE A 156 13.09 2.99 6.98
N LEU A 157 12.46 1.84 7.23
CA LEU A 157 12.80 0.59 6.55
C LEU A 157 12.10 0.44 5.20
N ILE A 158 11.02 1.17 4.97
CA ILE A 158 10.22 1.06 3.73
C ILE A 158 10.20 2.38 2.97
N HIS A 159 9.63 3.45 3.54
CA HIS A 159 9.43 4.70 2.80
C HIS A 159 10.75 5.37 2.37
N GLU A 160 11.74 5.44 3.26
CA GLU A 160 13.06 6.01 2.93
C GLU A 160 13.83 5.16 1.90
N GLN A 161 13.49 3.89 1.70
CA GLN A 161 14.17 2.98 0.77
C GLN A 161 13.36 2.71 -0.52
N VAL A 162 12.27 3.44 -0.74
CA VAL A 162 11.30 3.12 -1.80
C VAL A 162 11.90 3.22 -3.21
N GLU A 163 12.85 4.14 -3.43
CA GLU A 163 13.52 4.29 -4.73
C GLU A 163 14.47 3.13 -5.03
N GLU A 164 15.17 2.62 -4.02
CA GLU A 164 16.07 1.46 -4.13
C GLU A 164 15.25 0.17 -4.34
N ILE A 165 14.13 0.04 -3.59
CA ILE A 165 13.13 -1.02 -3.78
C ILE A 165 12.61 -0.99 -5.23
N TYR A 166 12.29 0.19 -5.76
CA TYR A 166 11.80 0.36 -7.13
C TYR A 166 12.87 0.01 -8.19
N THR A 167 14.10 0.48 -7.99
CA THR A 167 15.21 0.24 -8.93
C THR A 167 15.57 -1.24 -9.01
N GLN A 168 15.62 -1.93 -7.87
CA GLN A 168 15.86 -3.37 -7.84
C GLN A 168 14.64 -4.18 -8.28
N ALA A 169 13.41 -3.76 -7.98
CA ALA A 169 12.21 -4.38 -8.56
C ALA A 169 12.22 -4.27 -10.09
N LYS A 170 12.69 -3.16 -10.66
CA LYS A 170 12.87 -2.98 -12.11
C LYS A 170 13.97 -3.89 -12.68
N ALA A 171 15.07 -4.10 -11.96
CA ALA A 171 16.10 -5.08 -12.34
C ALA A 171 15.60 -6.53 -12.24
N LEU A 172 14.80 -6.84 -11.22
CA LEU A 172 14.17 -8.15 -11.00
C LEU A 172 13.01 -8.43 -11.96
N LEU A 173 12.40 -7.42 -12.58
CA LEU A 173 11.42 -7.60 -13.67
C LEU A 173 12.05 -8.24 -14.93
N HIS A 174 13.39 -8.26 -15.04
CA HIS A 174 14.13 -8.99 -16.06
C HIS A 174 14.56 -10.41 -15.64
N ASP A 175 14.31 -10.81 -14.39
CA ASP A 175 14.68 -12.13 -13.86
C ASP A 175 13.43 -13.01 -13.73
N GLU A 176 13.43 -14.18 -14.39
CA GLU A 176 12.24 -15.03 -14.58
C GLU A 176 11.75 -15.73 -13.30
N ASN A 177 12.46 -15.59 -12.17
CA ASN A 177 12.25 -16.36 -10.94
C ASN A 177 11.56 -15.62 -9.77
N TYR A 178 11.00 -14.41 -9.94
CA TYR A 178 10.54 -13.60 -8.81
C TYR A 178 9.01 -13.61 -8.55
N SER A 179 8.62 -13.66 -7.26
CA SER A 179 7.24 -13.52 -6.76
C SER A 179 7.19 -12.60 -5.53
N VAL A 180 6.59 -11.41 -5.66
CA VAL A 180 6.55 -10.33 -4.63
C VAL A 180 5.40 -10.55 -3.60
N GLY A 181 4.51 -11.51 -3.85
CA GLY A 181 3.20 -11.61 -3.19
C GLY A 181 3.15 -12.04 -1.72
N ARG A 182 4.29 -12.24 -1.03
CA ARG A 182 4.33 -12.87 0.31
C ARG A 182 4.40 -11.92 1.51
N ILE A 183 4.40 -10.59 1.33
CA ILE A 183 4.61 -9.65 2.45
C ILE A 183 3.37 -8.78 2.69
N PRO A 184 2.62 -8.96 3.81
CA PRO A 184 1.34 -8.29 4.06
C PRO A 184 1.37 -6.75 4.03
N ASN A 185 2.40 -6.11 4.59
CA ASN A 185 2.51 -4.64 4.62
C ASN A 185 3.14 -4.06 3.35
N ALA A 186 3.99 -4.81 2.65
CA ALA A 186 4.49 -4.41 1.34
C ALA A 186 3.36 -4.37 0.30
N LYS A 187 2.28 -5.17 0.46
CA LYS A 187 1.13 -5.14 -0.46
C LYS A 187 0.45 -3.78 -0.52
N VAL A 188 0.31 -3.07 0.60
CA VAL A 188 -0.34 -1.75 0.63
C VAL A 188 0.51 -0.71 -0.12
N GLU A 189 1.82 -0.76 0.05
CA GLU A 189 2.71 0.20 -0.61
C GLU A 189 3.00 -0.16 -2.07
N LEU A 190 3.07 -1.45 -2.40
CA LEU A 190 3.08 -1.94 -3.79
C LEU A 190 1.82 -1.51 -4.55
N LYS A 191 0.66 -1.51 -3.89
CA LYS A 191 -0.58 -0.96 -4.44
C LYS A 191 -0.42 0.52 -4.79
N LYS A 192 0.10 1.35 -3.88
CA LYS A 192 0.34 2.79 -4.13
C LYS A 192 1.40 3.02 -5.22
N ILE A 193 2.50 2.27 -5.20
CA ILE A 193 3.56 2.35 -6.22
C ILE A 193 3.01 1.97 -7.59
N PHE A 194 2.19 0.91 -7.66
CA PHE A 194 1.56 0.50 -8.89
C PHE A 194 0.61 1.59 -9.41
N GLU A 195 -0.24 2.17 -8.55
CA GLU A 195 -1.14 3.26 -8.92
C GLU A 195 -0.39 4.51 -9.41
N ASN A 196 0.65 4.92 -8.69
CA ASN A 196 1.47 6.10 -9.00
C ASN A 196 2.35 5.93 -10.24
N ASN A 197 2.65 4.70 -10.68
CA ASN A 197 3.45 4.45 -11.89
C ASN A 197 2.58 4.09 -13.10
N PHE A 198 1.47 3.38 -12.88
CA PHE A 198 0.54 2.98 -13.92
C PHE A 198 -0.11 4.20 -14.57
N ARG A 199 -0.63 5.13 -13.75
CA ARG A 199 -1.29 6.33 -14.26
C ARG A 199 -0.40 7.18 -15.15
N PRO A 200 0.78 7.68 -14.72
CA PRO A 200 1.56 8.60 -15.55
C PRO A 200 2.07 7.93 -16.83
N LYS A 201 2.55 6.67 -16.79
CA LYS A 201 3.04 5.99 -18.00
C LYS A 201 1.92 5.62 -18.97
N GLY A 202 0.76 5.22 -18.44
CA GLY A 202 -0.44 4.98 -19.22
C GLY A 202 -0.95 6.27 -19.86
N ILE A 203 -1.03 7.35 -19.09
CA ILE A 203 -1.46 8.69 -19.57
C ILE A 203 -0.50 9.20 -20.64
N GLU A 204 0.82 9.18 -20.41
CA GLU A 204 1.83 9.61 -21.38
C GLU A 204 1.73 8.81 -22.70
N SER A 205 1.49 7.49 -22.61
CA SER A 205 1.28 6.66 -23.80
C SER A 205 0.01 7.02 -24.57
N MET A 206 -1.03 7.48 -23.88
CA MET A 206 -2.30 7.92 -24.47
C MET A 206 -2.22 9.37 -24.98
N GLU A 207 -1.47 10.26 -24.34
CA GLU A 207 -1.25 11.64 -24.77
C GLU A 207 -0.64 11.69 -26.17
N ARG A 208 0.33 10.81 -26.45
CA ARG A 208 1.00 10.70 -27.76
C ARG A 208 0.06 10.37 -28.92
N ILE A 209 -1.08 9.74 -28.63
CA ILE A 209 -2.10 9.39 -29.63
C ILE A 209 -3.39 10.21 -29.46
N SER A 210 -3.45 11.11 -28.47
CA SER A 210 -4.71 11.73 -28.03
C SER A 210 -5.41 12.50 -29.16
N ALA A 211 -4.68 13.32 -29.91
CA ALA A 211 -5.22 14.12 -31.00
C ALA A 211 -5.79 13.29 -32.17
N THR A 212 -5.25 12.10 -32.44
CA THR A 212 -5.67 11.23 -33.56
C THR A 212 -6.64 10.13 -33.13
N ALA A 213 -6.60 9.71 -31.87
CA ALA A 213 -7.41 8.63 -31.34
C ALA A 213 -8.86 9.05 -31.00
N ILE A 214 -9.14 10.35 -30.84
CA ILE A 214 -10.49 10.88 -30.59
C ILE A 214 -11.51 10.39 -31.62
N ASP A 215 -11.11 10.27 -32.89
CA ASP A 215 -11.99 9.82 -33.97
C ASP A 215 -11.52 8.52 -34.63
N ASN A 216 -10.54 7.83 -34.03
CA ASN A 216 -10.01 6.56 -34.52
C ASN A 216 -10.20 5.43 -33.50
N PRO A 217 -11.36 4.73 -33.53
CA PRO A 217 -11.68 3.63 -32.63
C PRO A 217 -10.64 2.52 -32.61
N LYS A 218 -10.06 2.17 -33.76
CA LYS A 218 -9.06 1.10 -33.87
C LYS A 218 -7.77 1.47 -33.12
N LEU A 219 -7.22 2.65 -33.42
CA LEU A 219 -6.00 3.15 -32.78
C LEU A 219 -6.17 3.25 -31.27
N TYR A 220 -7.32 3.75 -30.81
CA TYR A 220 -7.64 3.88 -29.40
C TYR A 220 -7.67 2.52 -28.68
N VAL A 221 -8.47 1.58 -29.20
CA VAL A 221 -8.70 0.29 -28.53
C VAL A 221 -7.45 -0.59 -28.57
N GLU A 222 -6.74 -0.66 -29.69
CA GLU A 222 -5.48 -1.41 -29.77
C GLU A 222 -4.45 -0.86 -28.78
N LYS A 223 -4.38 0.46 -28.58
CA LYS A 223 -3.43 1.04 -27.62
C LYS A 223 -3.81 0.77 -26.17
N ILE A 224 -5.10 0.85 -25.83
CA ILE A 224 -5.58 0.50 -24.48
C ILE A 224 -5.33 -0.98 -24.17
N LEU A 225 -5.55 -1.88 -25.14
CA LEU A 225 -5.28 -3.30 -24.95
C LEU A 225 -3.79 -3.58 -24.76
N ASP A 226 -2.90 -2.96 -25.55
CA ASP A 226 -1.44 -3.04 -25.38
C ASP A 226 -0.99 -2.58 -23.99
N ILE A 227 -1.55 -1.46 -23.52
CA ILE A 227 -1.29 -0.93 -22.18
C ILE A 227 -1.78 -1.92 -21.12
N HIS A 228 -3.03 -2.38 -21.22
CA HIS A 228 -3.63 -3.31 -20.29
C HIS A 228 -2.83 -4.62 -20.20
N GLU A 229 -2.45 -5.22 -21.33
CA GLU A 229 -1.70 -6.47 -21.38
C GLU A 229 -0.31 -6.33 -20.72
N LYS A 230 0.43 -5.26 -21.03
CA LYS A 230 1.75 -5.00 -20.43
C LYS A 230 1.66 -4.88 -18.92
N PHE A 231 0.67 -4.15 -18.41
CA PHE A 231 0.49 -3.95 -16.99
C PHE A 231 -0.11 -5.18 -16.28
N PHE A 232 -0.99 -5.94 -16.95
CA PHE A 232 -1.53 -7.19 -16.45
C PHE A 232 -0.42 -8.24 -16.28
N LYS A 233 0.52 -8.34 -17.23
CA LYS A 233 1.72 -9.19 -17.10
C LYS A 233 2.58 -8.79 -15.89
N VAL A 234 2.73 -7.49 -15.62
CA VAL A 234 3.42 -7.01 -14.42
C VAL A 234 2.65 -7.39 -13.16
N ALA A 235 1.32 -7.17 -13.15
CA ALA A 235 0.46 -7.51 -12.02
C ALA A 235 0.48 -9.02 -11.72
N GLN A 236 0.36 -9.89 -12.72
CA GLN A 236 0.44 -11.34 -12.55
C GLN A 236 1.78 -11.78 -11.94
N LYS A 237 2.90 -11.22 -12.42
CA LYS A 237 4.25 -11.52 -11.92
C LYS A 237 4.46 -11.05 -10.49
N VAL A 238 4.05 -9.82 -10.19
CA VAL A 238 4.24 -9.20 -8.87
C VAL A 238 3.32 -9.87 -7.83
N PHE A 239 2.09 -10.21 -8.22
CA PHE A 239 1.03 -10.59 -7.28
C PHE A 239 0.69 -12.08 -7.24
N ASN A 240 1.26 -12.92 -8.12
CA ASN A 240 1.17 -14.39 -8.08
C ASN A 240 -0.26 -14.92 -7.83
N ASN A 241 -1.23 -14.44 -8.62
CA ASN A 241 -2.66 -14.78 -8.53
C ASN A 241 -3.36 -14.40 -7.20
N ASP A 242 -2.85 -13.41 -6.45
CA ASP A 242 -3.56 -12.85 -5.30
C ASP A 242 -4.88 -12.17 -5.75
N GLU A 243 -6.01 -12.74 -5.30
CA GLU A 243 -7.35 -12.31 -5.66
C GLU A 243 -7.63 -10.84 -5.31
N HIS A 244 -7.17 -10.36 -4.14
CA HIS A 244 -7.37 -8.99 -3.71
C HIS A 244 -6.52 -7.97 -4.48
N LEU A 245 -5.38 -8.39 -5.02
CA LEU A 245 -4.51 -7.56 -5.86
C LEU A 245 -4.98 -7.53 -7.31
N ARG A 246 -5.58 -8.64 -7.79
CA ARG A 246 -6.30 -8.66 -9.07
C ARG A 246 -7.50 -7.72 -9.06
N ASP A 247 -8.28 -7.69 -7.99
CA ASP A 247 -9.39 -6.73 -7.85
C ASP A 247 -8.90 -5.28 -7.80
N PHE A 248 -7.77 -5.03 -7.14
CA PHE A 248 -7.13 -3.72 -7.13
C PHE A 248 -6.64 -3.29 -8.52
N PHE A 249 -5.98 -4.19 -9.25
CA PHE A 249 -5.57 -3.95 -10.63
C PHE A 249 -6.78 -3.64 -11.51
N ASN A 250 -7.83 -4.45 -11.43
CA ASN A 250 -9.08 -4.24 -12.18
C ASN A 250 -9.67 -2.85 -11.88
N LYS A 251 -9.63 -2.41 -10.62
CA LYS A 251 -10.10 -1.06 -10.22
C LYS A 251 -9.26 0.05 -10.86
N ILE A 252 -7.93 -0.08 -10.89
CA ILE A 252 -7.02 0.91 -11.51
C ILE A 252 -7.24 0.95 -13.02
N SER A 253 -7.25 -0.21 -13.69
CA SER A 253 -7.46 -0.33 -15.13
C SER A 253 -8.78 0.30 -15.55
N ARG A 254 -9.86 0.06 -14.80
CA ARG A 254 -11.17 0.70 -15.03
C ARG A 254 -11.10 2.22 -14.90
N ASN A 255 -10.42 2.73 -13.87
CA ASN A 255 -10.29 4.17 -13.68
C ASN A 255 -9.53 4.82 -14.85
N PHE A 256 -8.46 4.20 -15.31
CA PHE A 256 -7.69 4.68 -16.46
C PHE A 256 -8.44 4.61 -17.78
N ILE A 257 -9.18 3.53 -18.05
CA ILE A 257 -10.00 3.45 -19.27
C ILE A 257 -11.03 4.56 -19.30
N ASN A 258 -11.63 4.92 -18.15
CA ASN A 258 -12.60 6.01 -18.07
C ASN A 258 -11.94 7.41 -18.03
N ASN A 259 -10.74 7.52 -17.49
CA ASN A 259 -10.00 8.76 -17.32
C ASN A 259 -8.59 8.64 -17.92
N ASN A 260 -8.44 9.08 -19.16
CA ASN A 260 -7.17 9.13 -19.87
C ASN A 260 -7.13 10.35 -20.79
N ALA A 261 -5.95 10.60 -21.39
CA ALA A 261 -5.71 11.76 -22.23
C ALA A 261 -6.71 11.93 -23.39
N VAL A 262 -7.31 10.85 -23.92
CA VAL A 262 -8.32 10.92 -24.99
C VAL A 262 -9.68 11.34 -24.46
N THR A 263 -10.08 10.87 -23.27
CA THR A 263 -11.35 11.29 -22.66
C THR A 263 -11.28 12.74 -22.16
N GLU A 264 -10.12 13.16 -21.68
CA GLU A 264 -9.84 14.56 -21.31
C GLU A 264 -9.82 15.48 -22.54
N ALA A 265 -9.11 15.09 -23.60
CA ALA A 265 -9.06 15.88 -24.84
C ALA A 265 -10.44 16.00 -25.52
N ALA A 266 -11.29 14.97 -25.39
CA ALA A 266 -12.68 15.00 -25.87
C ALA A 266 -13.66 15.69 -24.90
N ASN A 267 -13.20 16.09 -23.70
CA ASN A 267 -14.02 16.57 -22.59
C ASN A 267 -15.26 15.68 -22.32
N ASN A 268 -15.10 14.36 -22.42
CA ASN A 268 -16.19 13.40 -22.32
C ASN A 268 -15.71 12.06 -21.74
N ALA A 269 -16.07 11.81 -20.48
CA ALA A 269 -15.77 10.57 -19.77
C ALA A 269 -16.41 9.31 -20.42
N ARG A 270 -17.39 9.46 -21.31
CA ARG A 270 -18.02 8.36 -22.06
C ARG A 270 -17.34 8.08 -23.40
N LYS A 271 -16.33 8.87 -23.79
CA LYS A 271 -15.65 8.73 -25.09
C LYS A 271 -14.99 7.37 -25.25
N SER A 272 -14.44 6.81 -24.17
CA SER A 272 -13.90 5.43 -24.15
C SER A 272 -14.94 4.40 -24.53
N ALA A 273 -16.14 4.50 -23.96
CA ALA A 273 -17.24 3.57 -24.20
C ALA A 273 -17.74 3.67 -25.65
N GLU A 274 -17.80 4.89 -26.18
CA GLU A 274 -18.16 5.15 -27.57
C GLU A 274 -17.15 4.53 -28.54
N LEU A 275 -15.85 4.77 -28.32
CA LEU A 275 -14.78 4.24 -29.17
C LEU A 275 -14.69 2.71 -29.09
N LEU A 276 -14.89 2.14 -27.90
CA LEU A 276 -14.98 0.69 -27.73
C LEU A 276 -16.18 0.11 -28.52
N ALA A 277 -17.38 0.69 -28.38
CA ALA A 277 -18.56 0.23 -29.09
C ALA A 277 -18.40 0.33 -30.62
N ARG A 278 -17.88 1.46 -31.13
CA ARG A 278 -17.61 1.63 -32.57
C ARG A 278 -16.56 0.65 -33.08
N TYR A 279 -15.53 0.35 -32.29
CA TYR A 279 -14.53 -0.64 -32.66
C TYR A 279 -15.16 -2.05 -32.73
N CYS A 280 -15.99 -2.41 -31.77
CA CYS A 280 -16.75 -3.65 -31.81
C CYS A 280 -17.65 -3.72 -33.06
N ASP A 281 -18.37 -2.67 -33.41
CA ASP A 281 -19.16 -2.61 -34.65
C ASP A 281 -18.31 -2.79 -35.92
N ILE A 282 -17.12 -2.18 -35.97
CA ILE A 282 -16.17 -2.34 -37.09
C ILE A 282 -15.70 -3.79 -37.20
N LEU A 283 -15.37 -4.41 -36.07
CA LEU A 283 -14.96 -5.81 -36.00
C LEU A 283 -16.07 -6.76 -36.45
N LEU A 284 -17.32 -6.48 -36.07
CA LEU A 284 -18.49 -7.28 -36.45
C LEU A 284 -18.81 -7.18 -37.95
N ARG A 285 -18.69 -5.99 -38.54
CA ARG A 285 -18.91 -5.79 -39.98
C ARG A 285 -17.85 -6.44 -40.86
N LYS A 286 -16.65 -6.69 -40.34
CA LYS A 286 -15.54 -7.33 -41.06
C LYS A 286 -15.59 -8.86 -41.09
N ARG A 287 -16.50 -9.51 -40.33
CA ARG A 287 -16.65 -10.98 -40.16
C ARG A 287 -16.94 -11.81 -41.43
N SER A 288 -16.68 -11.31 -42.64
CA SER A 288 -16.96 -12.03 -43.90
C SER A 288 -16.05 -13.24 -44.18
N LYS A 289 -15.05 -13.56 -43.35
CA LYS A 289 -14.14 -14.71 -43.57
C LYS A 289 -13.85 -15.49 -42.28
N VAL A 290 -14.05 -16.82 -42.35
CA VAL A 290 -14.00 -17.82 -41.27
C VAL A 290 -12.64 -17.90 -40.53
N VAL A 291 -11.56 -17.33 -41.07
CA VAL A 291 -10.21 -17.36 -40.46
C VAL A 291 -9.99 -16.21 -39.46
N GLU A 292 -10.88 -15.21 -39.39
CA GLU A 292 -10.78 -14.08 -38.43
C GLU A 292 -11.58 -14.28 -37.12
N GLU A 293 -12.41 -15.34 -36.99
CA GLU A 293 -13.31 -15.49 -35.83
C GLU A 293 -12.58 -15.71 -34.49
N THR A 294 -11.51 -16.50 -34.46
CA THR A 294 -10.77 -16.83 -33.22
C THR A 294 -10.03 -15.62 -32.65
N ASP A 295 -9.31 -14.88 -33.50
CA ASP A 295 -8.60 -13.64 -33.12
C ASP A 295 -9.56 -12.55 -32.65
N LEU A 296 -10.76 -12.52 -33.23
CA LEU A 296 -11.83 -11.60 -32.83
C LEU A 296 -12.33 -11.94 -31.42
N GLU A 297 -12.69 -13.19 -31.17
CA GLU A 297 -13.16 -13.65 -29.86
C GLU A 297 -12.13 -13.41 -28.76
N GLU A 298 -10.85 -13.66 -29.01
CA GLU A 298 -9.77 -13.35 -28.07
C GLU A 298 -9.67 -11.84 -27.78
N LYS A 299 -9.69 -10.99 -28.80
CA LYS A 299 -9.68 -9.52 -28.62
C LYS A 299 -10.90 -9.03 -27.84
N PHE A 300 -12.06 -9.64 -28.07
CA PHE A 300 -13.27 -9.32 -27.34
C PHE A 300 -13.21 -9.76 -25.88
N ASN A 301 -12.67 -10.94 -25.59
CA ASN A 301 -12.44 -11.42 -24.22
C ASN A 301 -11.45 -10.49 -23.49
N GLN A 302 -10.36 -10.07 -24.15
CA GLN A 302 -9.42 -9.09 -23.60
C GLN A 302 -10.09 -7.73 -23.31
N ILE A 303 -10.98 -7.26 -24.20
CA ILE A 303 -11.78 -6.05 -23.96
C ILE A 303 -12.71 -6.24 -22.76
N MET A 304 -13.35 -7.41 -22.63
CA MET A 304 -14.25 -7.72 -21.51
C MET A 304 -13.51 -7.83 -20.17
N GLU A 305 -12.32 -8.40 -20.14
CA GLU A 305 -11.48 -8.46 -18.93
C GLU A 305 -10.93 -7.08 -18.55
N ALA A 306 -10.55 -6.27 -19.53
CA ALA A 306 -10.00 -4.94 -19.29
C ALA A 306 -11.06 -3.91 -18.84
N CYS A 307 -12.31 -4.05 -19.29
CA CYS A 307 -13.36 -3.06 -19.11
C CYS A 307 -14.30 -3.35 -17.93
N ASP A 308 -14.92 -2.30 -17.38
CA ASP A 308 -15.89 -2.39 -16.28
C ASP A 308 -17.11 -3.27 -16.62
N SER A 309 -17.70 -3.91 -15.61
CA SER A 309 -18.83 -4.85 -15.79
C SER A 309 -20.07 -4.21 -16.40
N LYS A 310 -20.22 -2.88 -16.27
CA LYS A 310 -21.24 -2.09 -16.95
C LYS A 310 -21.06 -2.02 -18.46
N TYR A 311 -19.82 -2.07 -18.96
CA TYR A 311 -19.50 -2.14 -20.39
C TYR A 311 -19.64 -3.57 -20.92
N THR A 312 -19.17 -4.55 -20.13
CA THR A 312 -19.29 -5.96 -20.49
C THR A 312 -20.74 -6.40 -20.60
N SER A 313 -21.66 -5.91 -19.78
CA SER A 313 -23.10 -6.24 -19.87
C SER A 313 -23.72 -5.91 -21.24
N LYS A 314 -23.33 -4.76 -21.83
CA LYS A 314 -23.80 -4.34 -23.17
C LYS A 314 -23.11 -5.14 -24.28
N LEU A 315 -21.80 -5.36 -24.16
CA LEU A 315 -21.03 -6.17 -25.10
C LEU A 315 -21.48 -7.65 -25.07
N GLN A 316 -21.82 -8.18 -23.91
CA GLN A 316 -22.31 -9.54 -23.69
C GLN A 316 -23.69 -9.72 -24.33
N ARG A 317 -24.59 -8.74 -24.19
CA ARG A 317 -25.87 -8.72 -24.92
C ARG A 317 -25.65 -8.67 -26.43
N MET A 318 -24.75 -7.80 -26.92
CA MET A 318 -24.39 -7.79 -28.34
C MET A 318 -23.91 -9.17 -28.81
N PHE A 319 -23.02 -9.84 -28.07
CA PHE A 319 -22.56 -11.20 -28.38
C PHE A 319 -23.68 -12.24 -28.40
N GLN A 320 -24.57 -12.17 -27.43
CA GLN A 320 -25.71 -13.07 -27.35
C GLN A 320 -26.64 -12.86 -28.54
N ASP A 321 -26.91 -11.61 -28.91
CA ASP A 321 -27.72 -11.25 -30.08
C ASP A 321 -27.04 -11.69 -31.39
N ILE A 322 -25.71 -11.59 -31.50
CA ILE A 322 -24.93 -12.07 -32.65
C ILE A 322 -24.96 -13.60 -32.75
N GLY A 323 -24.77 -14.31 -31.63
CA GLY A 323 -24.82 -15.76 -31.59
C GLY A 323 -26.21 -16.28 -31.98
N VAL A 324 -27.26 -15.62 -31.50
CA VAL A 324 -28.64 -15.90 -31.89
C VAL A 324 -28.85 -15.62 -33.38
N SER A 325 -28.37 -14.49 -33.91
CA SER A 325 -28.47 -14.17 -35.34
C SER A 325 -27.75 -15.18 -36.23
N LYS A 326 -26.56 -15.66 -35.82
CA LYS A 326 -25.80 -16.71 -36.54
C LYS A 326 -26.58 -18.01 -36.55
N ASN A 327 -27.07 -18.46 -35.38
CA ASN A 327 -27.90 -19.65 -35.28
C ASN A 327 -29.17 -19.57 -36.14
N LEU A 328 -29.87 -18.44 -36.16
CA LEU A 328 -31.03 -18.24 -37.03
C LEU A 328 -30.66 -18.27 -38.52
N THR A 329 -29.52 -17.68 -38.90
CA THR A 329 -29.08 -17.64 -40.29
C THR A 329 -28.63 -19.02 -40.77
N ASP A 330 -27.93 -19.78 -39.93
CA ASP A 330 -27.51 -21.15 -40.21
C ASP A 330 -28.72 -22.09 -40.26
N GLN A 331 -29.68 -21.94 -39.34
CA GLN A 331 -30.96 -22.66 -39.40
C GLN A 331 -31.72 -22.34 -40.69
N TYR A 332 -31.84 -21.07 -41.06
CA TYR A 332 -32.49 -20.67 -42.32
C TYR A 332 -31.78 -21.27 -43.54
N ARG A 333 -30.45 -21.30 -43.54
CA ARG A 333 -29.66 -21.89 -44.63
C ARG A 333 -29.88 -23.39 -44.73
N THR A 334 -29.82 -24.11 -43.60
CA THR A 334 -30.11 -25.54 -43.54
C THR A 334 -31.55 -25.82 -43.98
N ASP A 335 -32.52 -25.02 -43.53
CA ASP A 335 -33.92 -25.15 -43.93
C ASP A 335 -34.11 -24.92 -45.44
N CYS A 336 -33.37 -23.97 -46.05
CA CYS A 336 -33.39 -23.76 -47.49
C CYS A 336 -32.77 -24.95 -48.27
N GLU A 337 -31.67 -25.52 -47.76
CA GLU A 337 -30.97 -26.66 -48.35
C GLU A 337 -31.78 -27.96 -48.21
N GLU A 338 -32.44 -28.18 -47.06
CA GLU A 338 -33.28 -29.36 -46.78
C GLU A 338 -34.64 -29.29 -47.49
N ASN A 339 -35.24 -28.11 -47.64
CA ASN A 339 -36.54 -27.94 -48.28
C ASN A 339 -36.48 -27.65 -49.80
N LYS A 340 -35.31 -27.67 -50.43
CA LYS A 340 -35.12 -27.40 -51.88
C LYS A 340 -35.92 -26.18 -52.38
N LEU A 341 -35.81 -25.04 -51.70
CA LEU A 341 -36.53 -23.83 -52.12
C LEU A 341 -36.04 -23.25 -53.46
N ASP A 342 -34.95 -23.78 -54.03
CA ASP A 342 -34.46 -23.40 -55.37
C ASP A 342 -35.26 -24.01 -56.55
N GLU A 343 -36.26 -24.87 -56.31
CA GLU A 343 -37.10 -25.43 -57.39
C GLU A 343 -38.43 -24.68 -57.63
N ILE A 344 -38.73 -23.60 -56.91
CA ILE A 344 -39.87 -22.73 -57.25
C ILE A 344 -39.32 -21.42 -57.83
N GLY A 345 -38.96 -21.48 -59.11
CA GLY A 345 -38.62 -20.31 -59.89
C GLY A 345 -39.75 -19.29 -59.93
N ILE A 346 -39.43 -18.06 -59.53
CA ILE A 346 -39.94 -16.82 -60.13
C ILE A 346 -38.74 -15.93 -60.41
#